data_AF-X1EKW0-F1
#
_entry.id   AF-X1EKW0-F1
#
_cell.length_a   1.000
_cell.length_b   1.000
_cell.length_c   1.000
_cell.angle_alpha   90.00
_cell.angle_beta   90.00
_cell.angle_gamma   90.00
#
_symmetry.space_group_name_H-M   'P 1'
#
loop_
_entity.id
_entity.type
_entity.pdbx_description
1 polymer ?
#
loop_
_entity_poly.entity_id
_entity_poly.type
_entity_poly.pdbx_seq_one_letter_code
_entity_poly.pdbx_strand_id
1 'polypeptide(L)'
;MDNLKEEFSLKTIEEWKQNLYWRWLYALLPLLEESKDENLPCFIQSSAWVDKELQTVLGSWTELRHDTILYAKQSYIMAGKGMPPEP
;
A
#
# COMPACT_ATOMS: atom_id res chain seq x y z
N MET A 1 11.98 3.71 -10.24
CA MET A 1 11.55 2.84 -9.13
C MET A 1 12.55 2.90 -7.99
N ASP A 2 13.85 2.88 -8.25
CA ASP A 2 14.87 2.86 -7.19
C ASP A 2 14.88 4.12 -6.33
N ASN A 3 14.67 5.30 -6.93
CA ASN A 3 14.55 6.56 -6.18
C ASN A 3 13.40 6.56 -5.15
N LEU A 4 12.27 5.93 -5.47
CA LEU A 4 11.16 5.76 -4.52
C LEU A 4 11.54 4.79 -3.40
N LYS A 5 12.17 3.67 -3.74
CA LYS A 5 12.63 2.68 -2.74
C LYS A 5 13.61 3.31 -1.75
N GLU A 6 14.52 4.16 -2.22
CA GLU A 6 15.44 4.93 -1.38
C GLU A 6 14.70 5.95 -0.50
N GLU A 7 13.75 6.70 -1.07
CA GLU A 7 12.97 7.66 -0.29
C GLU A 7 12.21 6.99 0.87
N PHE A 8 11.58 5.84 0.61
CA PHE A 8 10.85 5.09 1.62
C PHE A 8 11.76 4.40 2.65
N SER A 9 12.97 3.98 2.26
CA SER A 9 13.91 3.34 3.19
C SER A 9 14.50 4.32 4.20
N LEU A 10 14.50 5.62 3.87
CA LEU A 10 14.97 6.69 4.76
C LEU A 10 13.92 7.13 5.80
N LYS A 11 12.69 6.62 5.73
CA LYS A 11 11.61 7.03 6.64
C LYS A 11 11.77 6.49 8.06
N THR A 12 11.57 7.37 9.05
CA THR A 12 11.59 6.97 10.45
C THR A 12 10.30 6.27 10.89
N ILE A 13 10.34 5.60 12.04
CA ILE A 13 9.16 4.94 12.60
C ILE A 13 8.06 5.97 12.92
N GLU A 14 8.44 7.17 13.36
CA GLU A 14 7.51 8.26 13.64
C GLU A 14 6.81 8.73 12.36
N GLU A 15 7.53 8.85 11.24
CA GLU A 15 6.94 9.18 9.94
C GLU A 15 5.97 8.10 9.46
N TRP A 16 6.31 6.81 9.64
CA TRP A 16 5.40 5.70 9.35
C TRP A 16 4.16 5.69 10.25
N LYS A 17 4.24 6.30 11.44
CA LYS A 17 3.14 6.34 12.41
C LYS A 17 2.33 7.63 12.40
N GLN A 18 2.62 8.56 11.48
CA GLN A 18 2.06 9.91 11.47
C GLN A 18 0.53 9.97 11.31
N ASN A 19 -0.08 9.03 10.60
CA ASN A 19 -1.53 8.94 10.46
C ASN A 19 -1.98 7.50 10.15
N LEU A 20 -3.30 7.28 10.11
CA LEU A 20 -3.89 5.96 9.88
C LEU A 20 -3.38 5.29 8.59
N TYR A 21 -3.31 6.03 7.48
CA TYR A 21 -2.88 5.49 6.19
C TYR A 21 -1.42 5.02 6.22
N TRP A 22 -0.52 5.85 6.77
CA TRP A 22 0.88 5.48 6.92
C TRP A 22 1.07 4.29 7.86
N ARG A 23 0.32 4.26 8.98
CA ARG A 23 0.34 3.12 9.92
C ARG A 23 -0.14 1.85 9.27
N TRP A 24 -1.14 1.92 8.41
CA TRP A 24 -1.69 0.78 7.68
C TRP A 24 -0.68 0.23 6.67
N LEU A 25 -0.06 1.11 5.87
CA LEU A 25 1.02 0.71 4.95
C LEU A 25 2.21 0.11 5.71
N TYR A 26 2.59 0.70 6.84
CA TYR A 26 3.66 0.16 7.68
C TYR A 26 3.36 -1.23 8.24
N ALA A 27 2.09 -1.51 8.58
CA ALA A 27 1.67 -2.82 9.04
C ALA A 27 1.69 -3.88 7.93
N LEU A 28 1.54 -3.47 6.67
CA LEU A 28 1.51 -4.35 5.50
C LEU A 28 2.89 -4.55 4.85
N LEU A 29 3.85 -3.65 5.10
CA LEU A 29 5.20 -3.67 4.56
C LEU A 29 5.92 -5.03 4.66
N PRO A 30 5.85 -5.77 5.79
CA PRO A 30 6.48 -7.08 5.91
C PRO A 30 5.99 -8.12 4.90
N LEU A 31 4.78 -7.99 4.36
CA LEU A 31 4.24 -8.88 3.32
C LEU A 31 4.85 -8.60 1.93
N LEU A 32 5.52 -7.46 1.75
CA LEU A 32 6.14 -7.08 0.49
C LEU A 32 7.66 -7.30 0.51
N GLU A 33 8.21 -7.73 1.64
CA GLU A 33 9.61 -8.12 1.72
C GLU A 33 9.81 -9.45 1.00
N GLU A 34 10.80 -9.50 0.10
CA GLU A 34 11.17 -10.76 -0.54
C GLU A 34 11.52 -11.78 0.55
N SER A 35 10.95 -12.99 0.42
CA SER A 35 11.26 -14.11 1.29
C SER A 35 12.71 -14.55 1.08
N LYS A 36 13.64 -13.91 1.80
CA LYS A 36 15.09 -14.14 1.69
C LYS A 36 15.60 -15.29 2.56
N ASP A 37 14.73 -15.91 3.35
CA ASP A 37 15.12 -16.98 4.26
C ASP A 37 14.98 -18.36 3.62
N GLU A 38 16.11 -19.05 3.46
CA GLU A 38 16.20 -20.41 2.93
C GLU A 38 15.48 -21.45 3.81
N ASN A 39 15.16 -21.12 5.06
CA ASN A 39 14.46 -22.00 6.00
C ASN A 39 12.93 -21.97 5.84
N LEU A 40 12.38 -21.16 4.95
CA LEU A 40 10.93 -21.08 4.73
C LEU A 40 10.41 -22.25 3.88
N PRO A 41 9.17 -22.70 4.09
CA PRO A 41 8.53 -23.70 3.24
C PRO A 41 8.60 -23.36 1.75
N CYS A 42 8.86 -24.37 0.91
CA CYS A 42 9.09 -24.21 -0.53
C CYS A 42 7.97 -23.45 -1.27
N PHE A 43 6.71 -23.59 -0.85
CA PHE A 43 5.60 -22.86 -1.50
C PHE A 43 5.64 -21.34 -1.25
N ILE A 44 6.21 -20.88 -0.14
CA ILE A 44 6.37 -19.45 0.18
C ILE A 44 7.41 -18.80 -0.73
N GLN A 45 8.41 -19.58 -1.14
CA GLN A 45 9.48 -19.12 -2.03
C GLN A 45 9.01 -19.01 -3.50
N SER A 46 7.77 -19.39 -3.80
CA SER A 46 7.24 -19.34 -5.17
C SER A 46 6.80 -17.94 -5.57
N SER A 47 6.89 -17.60 -6.84
CA SER A 47 6.37 -16.33 -7.37
C SER A 47 4.86 -16.18 -7.12
N ALA A 48 4.11 -17.29 -7.15
CA ALA A 48 2.69 -17.30 -6.86
C ALA A 48 2.36 -16.86 -5.42
N TRP A 49 3.27 -17.11 -4.46
CA TRP A 49 3.10 -16.62 -3.10
C TRP A 49 3.29 -15.10 -3.02
N VAL A 50 4.31 -14.58 -3.70
CA VAL A 50 4.54 -13.13 -3.82
C VAL A 50 3.34 -12.43 -4.45
N ASP A 51 2.78 -12.99 -5.52
CA ASP A 51 1.58 -12.46 -6.17
C ASP A 51 0.38 -12.45 -5.20
N LYS A 52 0.21 -13.51 -4.42
CA LYS A 52 -0.83 -13.61 -3.39
C LYS A 52 -0.63 -12.57 -2.28
N GLU A 53 0.60 -12.30 -1.85
CA GLU A 53 0.89 -11.27 -0.85
C GLU A 53 0.63 -9.86 -1.38
N LEU A 54 1.01 -9.60 -2.63
CA LEU A 54 0.68 -8.35 -3.33
C LEU A 54 -0.85 -8.14 -3.42
N GLN A 55 -1.61 -9.18 -3.81
CA GLN A 55 -3.07 -9.13 -3.83
C GLN A 55 -3.66 -8.87 -2.44
N THR A 56 -3.09 -9.48 -1.40
CA THR A 56 -3.51 -9.28 0.00
C THR A 56 -3.34 -7.82 0.42
N VAL A 57 -2.18 -7.23 0.13
CA VAL A 57 -1.88 -5.82 0.44
C VAL A 57 -2.82 -4.88 -0.31
N LEU A 58 -3.02 -5.10 -1.61
CA LEU A 58 -3.90 -4.27 -2.44
C LEU A 58 -5.38 -4.38 -2.02
N GLY A 59 -5.84 -5.58 -1.67
CA GLY A 59 -7.17 -5.82 -1.13
C GLY A 59 -7.37 -5.09 0.20
N SER A 60 -6.43 -5.25 1.14
CA SER A 60 -6.47 -4.56 2.44
C SER A 60 -6.49 -3.03 2.30
N TRP A 61 -5.70 -2.48 1.37
CA TRP A 61 -5.72 -1.05 1.09
C TRP A 61 -7.04 -0.57 0.49
N THR A 62 -7.64 -1.38 -0.40
CA THR A 62 -8.92 -1.08 -1.02
C THR A 62 -10.04 -1.04 0.03
N GLU A 63 -10.09 -2.04 0.91
CA GLU A 63 -11.05 -2.08 2.03
C GLU A 63 -10.87 -0.90 2.98
N LEU A 64 -9.63 -0.54 3.34
CA LEU A 64 -9.37 0.64 4.17
C LEU A 64 -9.97 1.91 3.55
N ARG A 65 -9.76 2.11 2.24
CA ARG A 65 -10.31 3.27 1.54
C ARG A 65 -11.82 3.21 1.42
N HIS A 66 -12.40 2.02 1.26
CA HIS A 66 -13.83 1.81 1.24
C HIS A 66 -14.46 2.20 2.59
N ASP A 67 -13.94 1.70 3.71
CA ASP A 67 -14.46 1.97 5.05
C ASP A 67 -14.30 3.44 5.47
N THR A 68 -13.24 4.09 4.97
CA THR A 68 -12.96 5.49 5.26
C THR A 68 -13.59 6.46 4.26
N ILE A 69 -14.25 5.99 3.19
CA ILE A 69 -14.71 6.86 2.09
C ILE A 69 -15.70 7.94 2.54
N LEU A 70 -16.57 7.62 3.50
CA LEU A 70 -17.57 8.55 4.04
C LEU A 70 -16.99 9.51 5.09
N TYR A 71 -15.82 9.19 5.64
CA TYR A 71 -15.19 9.92 6.74
C TYR A 71 -13.91 10.66 6.32
N ALA A 72 -13.36 10.32 5.16
CA ALA A 72 -12.20 10.98 4.58
C ALA A 72 -12.66 12.21 3.81
N LYS A 73 -11.93 13.32 3.98
CA LYS A 73 -12.02 14.45 3.06
C LYS A 73 -11.66 13.93 1.67
N GLN A 74 -12.60 13.99 0.73
CA GLN A 74 -12.43 13.46 -0.62
C GLN A 74 -11.09 13.91 -1.19
N SER A 75 -10.35 12.98 -1.82
CA SER A 75 -9.11 13.29 -2.51
C SER A 75 -9.44 14.30 -3.62
N TYR A 76 -9.15 15.58 -3.40
CA TYR A 76 -9.25 16.56 -4.46
C TYR A 76 -8.16 16.23 -5.48
N ILE A 77 -8.53 15.58 -6.58
CA ILE A 77 -7.77 15.67 -7.83
C ILE A 77 -7.86 17.15 -8.22
N MET A 78 -6.86 17.94 -7.85
CA MET A 78 -6.70 19.30 -8.35
C MET A 78 -6.45 19.17 -9.86
N ALA A 79 -7.39 19.68 -10.66
CA ALA A 79 -7.45 19.71 -12.13
C ALA A 79 -8.27 18.59 -12.84
N GLY A 80 -9.60 18.73 -12.80
CA GLY A 80 -10.37 19.03 -14.01
C GLY A 80 -10.50 17.98 -15.12
N LYS A 81 -10.96 16.75 -14.84
CA LYS A 81 -11.50 15.83 -15.86
C LYS A 81 -12.74 15.04 -15.41
N GLY A 82 -13.50 15.57 -14.46
CA GLY A 82 -14.71 14.93 -13.93
C GLY A 82 -15.98 15.75 -14.05
N MET A 83 -15.95 16.91 -14.71
CA MET A 83 -17.18 17.66 -14.96
C MET A 83 -17.94 17.00 -16.12
N PRO A 84 -19.20 16.59 -15.92
CA PRO A 84 -20.05 16.15 -17.03
C PRO A 84 -20.19 17.30 -18.04
N PRO A 85 -20.28 17.01 -19.35
CA PRO A 85 -20.50 18.05 -20.35
C PRO A 85 -21.80 18.80 -20.06
N GLU A 86 -21.76 20.13 -20.23
CA GLU A 86 -22.94 20.98 -20.10
C GLU A 86 -23.98 20.63 -21.19
N PRO A 87 -25.28 20.75 -20.88
CA PRO A 87 -26.37 20.36 -21.77
C PRO A 87 -26.46 21.18 -23.07
#